data_AF-A0A936NSW0-F1
#
_entry.id   AF-A0A936NSW0-F1
#
_cell.length_a   1.000
_cell.length_b   1.000
_cell.length_c   1.000
_cell.angle_alpha   90.00
_cell.angle_beta   90.00
_cell.angle_gamma   90.00
#
_symmetry.space_group_name_H-M   'P 1'
#
loop_
_entity.id
_entity.type
_entity.pdbx_description
1 polymer ?
#
loop_
_entity_poly.entity_id
_entity_poly.type
_entity_poly.pdbx_seq_one_letter_code
_entity_poly.pdbx_strand_id
1 'polypeptide(L)'
;MPSYEADLSRFADADTQVLGISVDSIPSHVAWAKSLGGITYPLLSDFEPKGSVARSFGAYRAADGITERALFVIDKDGKVA
;
A
#
# COMPACT_ATOMS: atom_id res chain seq x y z
N MET A 1 4.34 6.67 3.42
CA MET A 1 5.21 7.50 2.56
C MET A 1 4.67 8.91 2.48
N PRO A 2 5.41 9.92 2.99
CA PRO A 2 4.96 11.32 3.00
C PRO A 2 4.80 11.96 1.62
N SER A 3 5.52 11.48 0.61
CA SER A 3 5.41 12.01 -0.76
C SER A 3 4.02 11.76 -1.36
N TYR A 4 3.47 10.55 -1.23
CA TYR A 4 2.11 10.25 -1.69
C TYR A 4 1.05 11.05 -0.94
N GLU A 5 1.27 11.29 0.36
CA GLU A 5 0.39 12.15 1.17
C GLU A 5 0.36 13.58 0.61
N ALA A 6 1.53 14.14 0.30
CA ALA A 6 1.65 15.48 -0.26
C ALA A 6 1.03 15.61 -1.68
N ASP A 7 1.01 14.52 -2.44
CA ASP A 7 0.50 14.49 -3.82
C ASP A 7 -0.97 14.02 -3.92
N LEU A 8 -1.69 13.77 -2.82
CA LEU A 8 -3.06 13.21 -2.87
C LEU A 8 -4.03 14.00 -3.75
N SER A 9 -3.92 15.34 -3.78
CA SER A 9 -4.75 16.17 -4.65
C SER A 9 -4.55 15.85 -6.12
N ARG A 10 -3.31 15.59 -6.56
CA ARG A 10 -2.99 15.26 -7.95
C ARG A 10 -3.57 13.91 -8.37
N PHE A 11 -3.60 12.94 -7.46
CA PHE A 11 -4.26 11.66 -7.71
C PHE A 11 -5.78 11.83 -7.76
N ALA A 12 -6.35 12.62 -6.86
CA ALA A 12 -7.79 12.92 -6.85
C ALA A 12 -8.25 13.65 -8.12
N ASP A 13 -7.46 14.62 -8.61
CA ASP A 13 -7.73 15.34 -9.87
C ASP A 13 -7.73 14.38 -11.08
N ALA A 14 -6.99 13.28 -10.99
CA ALA A 14 -6.97 12.20 -11.98
C ALA A 14 -7.99 11.08 -11.69
N ASP A 15 -8.96 11.30 -10.79
CA ASP A 15 -9.95 10.31 -10.35
C ASP A 15 -9.30 8.98 -9.91
N THR A 16 -8.22 9.08 -9.12
CA THR A 16 -7.38 7.96 -8.69
C THR A 16 -7.21 7.93 -7.17
N GLN A 17 -7.36 6.75 -6.57
CA GLN A 17 -7.11 6.51 -5.14
C GLN A 17 -5.72 5.91 -4.92
N VAL A 18 -5.02 6.38 -3.88
CA VAL A 18 -3.75 5.80 -3.44
C VAL A 18 -4.01 4.79 -2.33
N LEU A 19 -3.43 3.59 -2.45
CA LEU A 19 -3.46 2.56 -1.43
C LEU A 19 -2.04 2.13 -1.11
N GLY A 20 -1.64 2.19 0.16
CA GLY A 20 -0.44 1.50 0.64
C GLY A 20 -0.80 0.09 1.07
N ILE A 21 0.08 -0.87 0.87
CA ILE A 21 -0.10 -2.24 1.35
C ILE A 21 1.23 -2.80 1.85
N SER A 22 1.20 -3.56 2.94
CA SER A 22 2.34 -4.32 3.42
C SER A 22 1.90 -5.56 4.21
N VAL A 23 2.85 -6.37 4.64
CA VAL A 23 2.63 -7.54 5.50
C VAL A 23 2.54 -7.21 6.99
N ASP A 24 2.59 -5.93 7.37
CA ASP A 24 2.44 -5.48 8.74
C ASP A 24 0.97 -5.45 9.17
N SER A 25 0.74 -5.55 10.48
CA SER A 25 -0.60 -5.49 11.06
C SER A 25 -1.17 -4.06 11.10
N ILE A 26 -2.49 -3.95 11.20
CA ILE A 26 -3.19 -2.65 11.33
C ILE A 26 -2.63 -1.79 12.48
N PRO A 27 -2.39 -2.30 13.70
CA PRO A 27 -1.79 -1.50 14.78
C PRO A 27 -0.41 -0.94 14.42
N SER A 28 0.42 -1.71 13.70
CA SER A 28 1.72 -1.25 13.20
C SER A 28 1.55 -0.08 12.22
N HIS A 29 0.62 -0.20 11.28
CA HIS A 29 0.27 0.88 10.35
C HIS A 29 -0.22 2.14 11.05
N VAL A 30 -1.09 2.01 12.05
CA VAL A 30 -1.59 3.16 12.83
C VAL A 30 -0.45 3.86 13.57
N ALA A 31 0.44 3.10 14.22
CA ALA A 31 1.59 3.66 14.95
C ALA A 31 2.57 4.34 13.98
N TRP A 32 2.87 3.70 12.86
CA TRP A 32 3.80 4.21 11.86
C TRP A 32 3.27 5.47 11.18
N ALA A 33 2.00 5.48 10.75
CA ALA A 33 1.35 6.66 10.16
C ALA A 33 1.42 7.87 11.10
N LYS A 34 1.13 7.67 12.39
CA LYS A 34 1.26 8.72 13.42
C LYS A 34 2.70 9.21 13.56
N SER A 35 3.68 8.31 13.56
CA SER A 35 5.10 8.66 13.70
C SER A 35 5.63 9.54 12.56
N LEU A 36 4.99 9.48 11.38
CA LEU A 36 5.35 10.27 10.20
C LEU A 36 4.66 11.64 10.11
N GLY A 37 3.93 12.05 11.16
CA GLY A 37 3.14 13.29 11.15
C GLY A 37 1.72 13.14 10.60
N GLY A 38 1.30 11.90 10.33
CA GLY A 38 -0.01 11.58 9.76
C GLY A 38 0.11 11.07 8.32
N ILE A 39 -0.55 9.95 8.05
CA ILE A 39 -0.86 9.45 6.71
C ILE A 39 -2.36 9.23 6.68
N THR A 40 -3.04 9.81 5.68
CA THR A 40 -4.50 9.78 5.59
C THR A 40 -5.02 8.81 4.51
N TYR A 41 -4.21 8.48 3.50
CA TYR A 41 -4.59 7.44 2.55
C TYR A 41 -4.58 6.05 3.21
N PRO A 42 -5.43 5.11 2.73
CA PRO A 42 -5.52 3.79 3.33
C PRO A 42 -4.20 3.01 3.29
N LEU A 43 -3.85 2.43 4.44
CA LEU A 43 -2.76 1.46 4.58
C LEU A 43 -3.36 0.08 4.86
N LEU A 44 -3.36 -0.78 3.85
CA LEU A 44 -3.89 -2.14 3.88
C LEU A 44 -2.90 -3.10 4.54
N SER A 45 -3.42 -4.01 5.36
CA SER A 45 -2.65 -5.01 6.08
C SER A 45 -2.83 -6.39 5.43
N ASP A 46 -1.78 -6.92 4.81
CA ASP A 46 -1.66 -8.27 4.26
C ASP A 46 -0.96 -9.22 5.26
N PHE A 47 -1.33 -9.07 6.54
CA PHE A 47 -0.68 -9.71 7.67
C PHE A 47 -0.99 -11.20 7.81
N GLU A 48 -2.25 -11.60 7.60
CA GLU A 48 -2.68 -12.99 7.76
C GLU A 48 -3.82 -13.36 6.78
N PRO A 49 -3.67 -14.40 5.94
CA PRO A 49 -2.44 -15.18 5.72
C PRO A 49 -1.32 -14.33 5.14
N LYS A 50 -0.12 -14.42 5.74
CA LYS A 50 0.98 -13.48 5.50
C LYS A 50 1.36 -13.38 4.01
N GLY A 51 1.18 -12.18 3.47
CA GLY A 51 1.55 -11.84 2.11
C GLY A 51 0.63 -12.43 1.06
N SER A 52 -0.61 -12.82 1.38
CA SER A 52 -1.51 -13.45 0.41
C SER A 52 -1.74 -12.59 -0.82
N VAL A 53 -1.96 -11.29 -0.63
CA VAL A 53 -2.10 -10.33 -1.73
C VAL A 53 -0.76 -10.08 -2.39
N ALA A 54 0.30 -9.84 -1.63
CA ALA A 54 1.63 -9.62 -2.18
C ALA A 54 2.11 -10.80 -3.04
N ARG A 55 1.73 -12.03 -2.71
CA ARG A 55 2.02 -13.24 -3.48
C ARG A 55 1.26 -13.29 -4.79
N SER A 56 -0.04 -12.94 -4.81
CA SER A 56 -0.82 -12.95 -6.05
C SER A 56 -0.34 -11.89 -7.04
N PHE A 57 0.27 -10.81 -6.54
CA PHE A 57 0.91 -9.77 -7.33
C PHE A 57 2.40 -10.04 -7.63
N GLY A 58 2.96 -11.18 -7.20
CA GLY A 58 4.37 -11.51 -7.42
C GLY A 58 5.36 -10.59 -6.68
N ALA A 59 4.89 -9.83 -5.70
CA ALA A 59 5.67 -8.83 -4.97
C ALA A 59 6.15 -9.33 -3.59
N TYR A 60 5.86 -10.57 -3.19
CA TYR A 60 6.27 -11.10 -1.89
C TYR A 60 7.67 -11.75 -1.95
N ARG A 61 8.58 -11.29 -1.08
CA ARG A 61 9.92 -11.84 -0.91
C ARG A 61 9.90 -12.97 0.11
N ALA A 62 9.84 -14.20 -0.39
CA ALA A 62 9.71 -15.39 0.46
C ALA A 62 10.85 -15.54 1.47
N ALA A 63 12.09 -15.25 1.06
CA ALA A 63 13.27 -15.37 1.91
C ALA A 63 13.26 -14.40 3.11
N ASP A 64 12.72 -13.19 2.91
CA ASP A 64 12.78 -12.11 3.90
C ASP A 64 11.47 -11.94 4.68
N GLY A 65 10.37 -12.52 4.18
CA GLY A 65 9.07 -12.39 4.80
C GLY A 65 8.47 -10.99 4.71
N ILE A 66 8.84 -10.22 3.68
CA ILE A 66 8.38 -8.85 3.40
C ILE A 66 7.99 -8.71 1.91
N THR A 67 7.53 -7.53 1.51
CA THR A 67 7.25 -7.23 0.09
C THR A 67 8.45 -6.57 -0.58
N GLU A 68 8.53 -6.68 -1.90
CA GLU A 68 9.31 -5.77 -2.74
C GLU A 68 8.74 -4.35 -2.67
N ARG A 69 9.52 -3.38 -3.14
CA ARG A 69 9.01 -2.03 -3.46
C ARG A 69 8.42 -2.06 -4.86
N ALA A 70 7.13 -2.38 -4.96
CA ALA A 70 6.39 -2.43 -6.20
C ALA A 70 5.28 -1.37 -6.24
N LEU A 71 4.92 -0.95 -7.46
CA LEU A 71 3.77 -0.09 -7.74
C LEU A 71 2.94 -0.74 -8.83
N PHE A 72 1.63 -0.74 -8.63
CA PHE A 72 0.65 -1.23 -9.60
C PHE A 72 -0.36 -0.12 -9.82
N VAL A 73 -0.66 0.18 -11.09
CA VAL A 73 -1.77 1.03 -11.48
C VAL A 73 -2.92 0.12 -11.88
N ILE A 74 -4.05 0.26 -11.21
CA ILE A 74 -5.26 -0.53 -11.48
C ILE A 74 -6.26 0.40 -12.16
N ASP A 75 -6.69 0.05 -13.36
CA ASP A 75 -7.70 0.80 -14.09
C ASP A 75 -9.10 0.63 -13.46
N LYS A 76 -10.09 1.35 -14.02
CA LYS A 76 -11.47 1.31 -13.53
C LYS A 76 -12.18 -0.03 -13.77
N ASP A 77 -11.65 -0.87 -14.64
CA ASP A 77 -12.14 -2.24 -14.89
C ASP A 77 -11.46 -3.27 -13.97
N GLY A 78 -10.54 -2.82 -13.10
CA GLY A 78 -9.84 -3.68 -12.14
C GLY A 78 -8.62 -4.40 -12.72
N LYS A 79 -8.08 -3.96 -13.85
CA LYS A 79 -6.91 -4.57 -14.49
C LYS A 79 -5.63 -3.79 -14.18
N VAL A 80 -4.52 -4.51 -14.06
CA VAL A 80 -3.19 -3.89 -14.01
C VAL A 80 -2.89 -3.27 -15.38
N ALA A 81 -2.59 -1.98 -15.40
CA ALA A 81 -2.29 -1.20 -16.59
C ALA A 81 -0.78 -0.96 -16.77
#